data_AF-A0A1F0CKQ2-F1
#
_entry.id   AF-A0A1F0CKQ2-F1
#
_cell.length_a   1.000
_cell.length_b   1.000
_cell.length_c   1.000
_cell.angle_alpha   90.00
_cell.angle_beta   90.00
_cell.angle_gamma   90.00
#
_symmetry.space_group_name_H-M   'P 1'
#
loop_
_entity.id
_entity.type
_entity.pdbx_description
1 polymer ?
#
loop_
_entity_poly.entity_id
_entity_poly.type
_entity_poly.pdbx_seq_one_letter_code
_entity_poly.pdbx_strand_id
1 'polypeptide(L)'
;MIAIIRTREKGRSQFLCELDIMQFTENQVRNRMIEKGIKDDAFFICGFSDWNVDRIMSLTEVYLLKRCIEGLYDGDDYIVQYLLKKGLSVHSIVTKYYIFLSNNENKVMKYILRKVEFDSLIDFWQRSVTWVNALNAYIEEGIVLNTSKGFYVLKTE
;
A
#
# COMPACT_ATOMS: atom_id res chain seq x y z
N MET A 1 5.13 -9.81 -3.26
CA MET A 1 4.11 -9.29 -4.18
C MET A 1 3.81 -10.34 -5.26
N ILE A 2 3.20 -11.45 -4.85
CA ILE A 2 2.92 -12.60 -5.71
C ILE A 2 1.60 -12.36 -6.43
N ALA A 3 1.66 -11.88 -7.67
CA ALA A 3 0.50 -11.51 -8.45
C ALA A 3 -0.19 -12.74 -9.06
N ILE A 4 -1.52 -12.78 -8.92
CA ILE A 4 -2.37 -13.79 -9.56
C ILE A 4 -2.72 -13.29 -10.96
N ILE A 5 -2.16 -13.90 -12.00
CA ILE A 5 -2.41 -13.50 -13.39
C ILE A 5 -3.53 -14.37 -13.96
N ARG A 6 -4.49 -13.71 -14.63
CA ARG A 6 -5.60 -14.37 -15.30
C ARG A 6 -5.76 -13.85 -16.72
N THR A 7 -6.26 -14.70 -17.61
CA THR A 7 -6.62 -14.33 -18.98
C THR A 7 -8.13 -14.18 -19.14
N ARG A 8 -8.54 -13.42 -20.18
CA ARG A 8 -9.92 -13.35 -20.65
C ARG A 8 -10.06 -14.20 -21.89
N GLU A 9 -10.77 -15.32 -21.79
CA GLU A 9 -11.10 -16.16 -22.94
C GLU A 9 -12.62 -16.34 -23.01
N LYS A 10 -13.23 -15.92 -24.14
CA LYS A 10 -14.65 -16.10 -24.42
C LYS A 10 -15.58 -15.64 -23.27
N GLY A 11 -15.26 -14.50 -22.66
CA GLY A 11 -16.02 -13.93 -21.54
C GLY A 11 -15.82 -14.64 -20.19
N ARG A 12 -14.93 -15.64 -20.11
CA ARG A 12 -14.56 -16.31 -18.87
C ARG A 12 -13.15 -15.91 -18.46
N SER A 13 -12.96 -15.78 -17.16
CA SER A 13 -11.64 -15.55 -16.58
C SER A 13 -10.98 -16.88 -16.23
N GLN A 14 -9.79 -17.14 -16.78
CA GLN A 14 -9.02 -18.35 -16.50
C GLN A 14 -7.74 -18.01 -15.75
N PHE A 15 -7.36 -18.85 -14.78
CA PHE A 15 -6.08 -18.73 -14.10
C PHE A 15 -4.95 -19.05 -15.07
N LEU A 16 -3.94 -18.18 -15.14
CA LEU A 16 -2.76 -18.38 -15.98
C LEU A 16 -1.56 -18.84 -15.14
N CYS A 17 -1.16 -18.04 -14.15
CA CYS A 17 -0.07 -18.35 -13.24
C CYS A 17 -0.05 -17.39 -12.04
N GLU A 18 0.79 -17.70 -11.06
CA GLU A 18 1.28 -16.74 -10.07
C GLU A 18 2.69 -16.26 -10.43
N LEU A 19 3.00 -15.01 -10.14
CA LEU A 19 4.29 -14.41 -10.45
C LEU A 19 4.72 -13.43 -9.36
N ASP A 20 5.95 -13.58 -8.85
CA ASP A 20 6.54 -12.56 -7.97
C ASP A 20 6.98 -11.34 -8.81
N ILE A 21 6.20 -10.26 -8.71
CA ILE A 21 6.41 -9.01 -9.46
C ILE A 21 7.73 -8.34 -9.06
N MET A 22 8.23 -8.58 -7.85
CA MET A 22 9.47 -7.98 -7.39
C MET A 22 10.69 -8.48 -8.20
N GLN A 23 10.64 -9.69 -8.75
CA GLN A 23 11.78 -10.31 -9.44
C GLN A 23 11.93 -9.91 -10.91
N PHE A 24 10.88 -9.37 -11.53
CA PHE A 24 10.87 -9.13 -12.98
C PHE A 24 10.51 -7.69 -13.31
N THR A 25 10.99 -7.18 -14.45
CA THR A 25 10.57 -5.90 -15.03
C THR A 25 9.28 -6.06 -15.83
N GLU A 26 8.53 -4.97 -16.00
CA GLU A 26 7.27 -4.97 -16.75
C GLU A 26 7.47 -5.50 -18.19
N ASN A 27 8.56 -5.08 -18.84
CA ASN A 27 8.89 -5.50 -20.20
C ASN A 27 9.22 -7.00 -20.27
N GLN A 28 9.91 -7.56 -19.29
CA GLN A 28 10.17 -9.02 -19.25
C GLN A 28 8.86 -9.81 -19.18
N VAL A 29 7.91 -9.36 -18.36
CA VAL A 29 6.59 -10.00 -18.26
C VAL A 29 5.81 -9.88 -19.56
N ARG A 30 5.74 -8.67 -20.15
CA ARG A 30 5.04 -8.43 -21.43
C ARG A 30 5.63 -9.26 -22.57
N ASN A 31 6.96 -9.28 -22.71
CA ASN A 31 7.62 -10.09 -23.73
C ASN A 31 7.28 -11.58 -23.58
N ARG A 32 7.25 -12.08 -22.34
CA ARG A 32 6.90 -13.47 -22.08
C ARG A 32 5.44 -13.80 -22.42
N MET A 33 4.51 -12.86 -22.23
CA MET A 33 3.11 -13.02 -22.66
C MET A 33 3.00 -13.08 -24.18
N ILE A 34 3.71 -12.18 -24.89
CA ILE A 34 3.74 -12.14 -26.35
C ILE A 34 4.31 -13.44 -26.93
N GLU A 35 5.41 -13.96 -26.37
CA GLU A 35 5.98 -15.26 -26.76
C GLU A 35 4.98 -16.42 -26.63
N LYS A 36 4.04 -16.33 -25.68
CA LYS A 36 2.96 -17.30 -25.47
C LYS A 36 1.72 -17.01 -26.32
N GLY A 37 1.76 -16.01 -27.21
CA GLY A 37 0.63 -15.60 -28.04
C GLY A 37 -0.47 -14.86 -27.28
N ILE A 38 -0.19 -14.37 -26.07
CA ILE A 38 -1.14 -13.63 -25.23
C ILE A 38 -0.97 -12.15 -25.51
N LYS A 39 -2.04 -11.49 -25.97
CA LYS A 39 -2.07 -10.04 -26.17
C LYS A 39 -2.14 -9.31 -24.85
N ASP A 40 -1.68 -8.07 -24.84
CA ASP A 40 -1.61 -7.26 -23.62
C ASP A 40 -2.98 -6.99 -22.98
N ASP A 41 -4.01 -6.83 -23.80
CA ASP A 41 -5.40 -6.64 -23.39
C ASP A 41 -6.11 -7.95 -23.01
N ALA A 42 -5.46 -9.10 -23.23
CA ALA A 42 -6.04 -10.42 -22.98
C ALA A 42 -5.73 -10.97 -21.57
N PHE A 43 -4.90 -10.29 -20.76
CA PHE A 43 -4.60 -10.69 -19.39
C PHE A 43 -4.72 -9.53 -18.39
N PHE A 44 -4.86 -9.88 -17.13
CA PHE A 44 -4.98 -8.93 -16.02
C PHE A 44 -4.52 -9.58 -14.70
N ILE A 45 -4.26 -8.75 -13.71
CA ILE A 45 -3.91 -9.16 -12.35
C ILE A 45 -5.19 -9.19 -11.51
N CYS A 46 -5.39 -10.28 -10.76
CA CYS A 46 -6.52 -10.46 -9.85
C CYS A 46 -6.15 -10.22 -8.38
N GLY A 47 -5.03 -9.56 -8.15
CA GLY A 47 -4.52 -9.22 -6.83
C GLY A 47 -3.27 -10.01 -6.48
N PHE A 48 -3.04 -10.17 -5.18
CA PHE A 48 -1.78 -10.72 -4.65
C PHE A 48 -2.06 -11.81 -3.61
N SER A 49 -1.56 -13.02 -3.87
CA SER A 49 -1.82 -14.19 -3.02
C SER A 49 -1.16 -14.07 -1.66
N ASP A 50 0.09 -13.59 -1.61
CA ASP A 50 0.87 -13.37 -0.39
C ASP A 50 0.34 -12.23 0.48
N TRP A 51 -0.40 -11.28 -0.11
CA TRP A 51 -0.99 -10.17 0.63
C TRP A 51 -2.46 -10.40 0.99
N ASN A 52 -3.09 -11.46 0.48
CA ASN A 52 -4.54 -11.69 0.56
C ASN A 52 -5.34 -10.48 0.09
N VAL A 53 -4.98 -9.96 -1.09
CA VAL A 53 -5.70 -8.87 -1.76
C VAL A 53 -6.34 -9.44 -3.02
N ASP A 54 -7.66 -9.35 -3.12
CA ASP A 54 -8.42 -9.71 -4.33
C ASP A 54 -8.86 -8.43 -5.04
N ARG A 55 -8.20 -8.12 -6.16
CA ARG A 55 -8.47 -6.90 -6.92
C ARG A 55 -8.02 -7.01 -8.37
N ILE A 56 -8.90 -6.62 -9.29
CA ILE A 56 -8.57 -6.48 -10.70
C ILE A 56 -7.68 -5.24 -10.91
N MET A 57 -6.50 -5.45 -11.49
CA MET A 57 -5.54 -4.41 -11.87
C MET A 57 -4.89 -4.76 -13.21
N SER A 58 -4.48 -3.73 -13.93
CA SER A 58 -3.58 -3.85 -15.08
C SER A 58 -2.15 -4.18 -14.64
N LEU A 59 -1.34 -4.69 -15.58
CA LEU A 59 0.08 -4.91 -15.32
C LEU A 59 0.79 -3.59 -14.95
N THR A 60 0.48 -2.50 -15.66
CA THR A 60 1.08 -1.19 -15.42
C THR A 60 0.75 -0.64 -14.03
N GLU A 61 -0.48 -0.81 -13.55
CA GLU A 61 -0.85 -0.45 -12.17
C GLU A 61 -0.03 -1.22 -11.15
N VAL A 62 0.16 -2.52 -11.36
CA VAL A 62 0.98 -3.36 -10.51
C VAL A 62 2.45 -2.91 -10.50
N TYR A 63 3.00 -2.49 -11.64
CA TYR A 63 4.35 -1.92 -11.71
C TYR A 63 4.46 -0.48 -11.20
N LEU A 64 3.36 0.28 -11.16
CA LEU A 64 3.29 1.54 -10.42
C LEU A 64 3.40 1.29 -8.91
N LEU A 65 2.72 0.28 -8.39
CA LEU A 65 2.84 -0.12 -6.99
C LEU A 65 4.25 -0.60 -6.65
N LYS A 66 4.88 -1.41 -7.50
CA LYS A 66 6.29 -1.82 -7.33
C LYS A 66 7.22 -0.60 -7.17
N ARG A 67 7.11 0.36 -8.09
CA ARG A 67 7.92 1.60 -8.03
C ARG A 67 7.62 2.44 -6.80
N CYS A 68 6.37 2.46 -6.34
CA CYS A 68 5.96 3.13 -5.11
C CYS A 68 6.66 2.50 -3.89
N ILE A 69 6.65 1.17 -3.80
CA ILE A 69 7.32 0.41 -2.73
C ILE A 69 8.82 0.71 -2.72
N GLU A 70 9.49 0.51 -3.85
CA GLU A 70 10.95 0.67 -3.97
C GLU A 70 11.38 2.14 -3.79
N GLY A 71 10.67 3.08 -4.41
CA GLY A 71 11.09 4.48 -4.48
C GLY A 71 10.60 5.36 -3.33
N LEU A 72 9.39 5.12 -2.80
CA LEU A 72 8.78 5.98 -1.78
C LEU A 72 8.87 5.39 -0.37
N TYR A 73 8.91 4.06 -0.26
CA TYR A 73 8.88 3.35 1.02
C TYR A 73 10.13 2.52 1.28
N ASP A 74 11.19 2.70 0.48
CA ASP A 74 12.48 2.03 0.63
C ASP A 74 12.34 0.48 0.61
N GLY A 75 11.34 -0.06 -0.08
CA GLY A 75 11.04 -1.48 -0.09
C GLY A 75 10.10 -1.97 1.02
N ASP A 76 9.56 -1.09 1.87
CA ASP A 76 8.49 -1.44 2.80
C ASP A 76 7.15 -1.54 2.06
N ASP A 77 6.69 -2.76 1.82
CA ASP A 77 5.46 -3.05 1.09
C ASP A 77 4.20 -2.98 1.98
N TYR A 78 4.34 -2.90 3.30
CA TYR A 78 3.23 -2.87 4.26
C TYR A 78 2.26 -1.73 3.96
N ILE A 79 2.78 -0.54 3.64
CA ILE A 79 1.96 0.65 3.41
C ILE A 79 1.05 0.45 2.19
N VAL A 80 1.60 -0.12 1.11
CA VAL A 80 0.82 -0.43 -0.09
C VAL A 80 -0.21 -1.52 0.19
N GLN A 81 0.17 -2.57 0.91
CA GLN A 81 -0.76 -3.62 1.33
C GLN A 81 -1.94 -3.07 2.15
N TYR A 82 -1.65 -2.25 3.15
CA TYR A 82 -2.63 -1.60 4.02
C TYR A 82 -3.63 -0.77 3.20
N LEU A 83 -3.13 0.06 2.28
CA LEU A 83 -3.99 0.93 1.49
C LEU A 83 -4.84 0.17 0.46
N LEU A 84 -4.28 -0.89 -0.16
CA LEU A 84 -5.06 -1.77 -1.02
C LEU A 84 -6.19 -2.46 -0.24
N LYS A 85 -5.92 -2.95 0.97
CA LYS A 85 -6.92 -3.57 1.85
C LYS A 85 -8.00 -2.59 2.31
N LYS A 86 -7.67 -1.30 2.46
CA LYS A 86 -8.66 -0.22 2.67
C LYS A 86 -9.43 0.17 1.40
N GLY A 87 -9.17 -0.47 0.26
CA GLY A 87 -9.91 -0.25 -0.99
C GLY A 87 -9.46 0.96 -1.81
N LEU A 88 -8.36 1.64 -1.44
CA LEU A 88 -7.89 2.81 -2.18
C LEU A 88 -7.42 2.43 -3.58
N SER A 89 -7.74 3.23 -4.60
CA SER A 89 -7.25 3.00 -5.97
C SER A 89 -5.73 3.04 -6.07
N VAL A 90 -5.15 2.33 -7.04
CA VAL A 90 -3.70 2.35 -7.28
C VAL A 90 -3.20 3.77 -7.49
N HIS A 91 -3.95 4.58 -8.26
CA HIS A 91 -3.67 5.99 -8.43
C HIS A 91 -3.64 6.74 -7.09
N SER A 92 -4.67 6.57 -6.25
CA SER A 92 -4.71 7.18 -4.92
C SER A 92 -3.56 6.73 -4.03
N ILE A 93 -3.12 5.48 -4.12
CA ILE A 93 -2.01 4.95 -3.32
C ILE A 93 -0.69 5.60 -3.71
N VAL A 94 -0.42 5.75 -5.00
CA VAL A 94 0.84 6.34 -5.47
C VAL A 94 0.89 7.86 -5.28
N THR A 95 -0.25 8.52 -5.03
CA THR A 95 -0.31 9.96 -4.77
C THR A 95 -0.50 10.33 -3.29
N LYS A 96 -1.04 9.43 -2.45
CA LYS A 96 -1.30 9.69 -1.03
C LYS A 96 -0.06 9.33 -0.20
N TYR A 97 0.68 10.35 0.23
CA TYR A 97 1.99 10.13 0.83
C TYR A 97 1.92 9.83 2.32
N TYR A 98 2.47 8.68 2.71
CA TYR A 98 3.01 8.45 4.04
C TYR A 98 4.49 8.79 4.06
N ILE A 99 4.97 9.42 5.13
CA ILE A 99 6.37 9.81 5.27
C ILE A 99 6.92 9.10 6.50
N PHE A 100 8.07 8.43 6.32
CA PHE A 100 8.81 7.87 7.45
C PHE A 100 9.22 9.00 8.40
N LEU A 101 8.90 8.83 9.68
CA LEU A 101 9.17 9.86 10.68
C LEU A 101 10.23 9.41 11.69
N SER A 102 10.01 8.30 12.39
CA SER A 102 10.92 7.81 13.41
C SER A 102 10.56 6.40 13.89
N ASN A 103 11.47 5.75 14.61
CA ASN A 103 11.20 4.52 15.37
C ASN A 103 10.79 4.83 16.82
N ASN A 104 10.73 6.10 17.20
CA ASN A 104 10.45 6.53 18.56
C ASN A 104 9.05 7.14 18.66
N GLU A 105 8.16 6.48 19.40
CA GLU A 105 6.78 6.91 19.65
C GLU A 105 6.69 8.36 20.17
N ASN A 106 7.61 8.77 21.05
CA ASN A 106 7.63 10.13 21.59
C ASN A 106 7.92 11.18 20.52
N LYS A 107 8.78 10.87 19.54
CA LYS A 107 9.03 11.78 18.42
C LYS A 107 7.81 11.88 17.50
N VAL A 108 7.14 10.75 17.28
CA VAL A 108 5.96 10.66 16.40
C VAL A 108 4.81 11.47 16.96
N MET A 109 4.46 11.26 18.22
CA MET A 109 3.38 12.00 18.86
C MET A 109 3.68 13.49 18.98
N LYS A 110 4.93 13.88 19.32
CA LYS A 110 5.32 15.30 19.31
C LYS A 110 5.14 15.94 17.95
N TYR A 111 5.41 15.22 16.86
CA TYR A 111 5.21 15.71 15.51
C TYR A 111 3.72 15.91 15.18
N ILE A 112 2.88 14.92 15.51
CA ILE A 112 1.43 14.95 15.25
C ILE A 112 0.76 16.08 16.02
N LEU A 113 1.07 16.17 17.33
CA LEU A 113 0.46 17.16 18.22
C LEU A 113 0.95 18.59 17.99
N ARG A 114 2.03 18.79 17.22
CA ARG A 114 2.59 20.13 16.95
C ARG A 114 1.60 21.08 16.28
N LYS A 115 0.64 20.55 15.52
CA LYS A 115 -0.38 21.32 14.81
C LYS A 115 -1.76 21.29 15.50
N VAL A 116 -1.86 20.70 16.69
CA VAL A 116 -3.13 20.56 17.42
C VAL A 116 -3.27 21.70 18.41
N GLU A 117 -4.41 22.39 18.37
CA GLU A 117 -4.75 23.44 19.33
C GLU A 117 -4.79 22.89 20.77
N PHE A 118 -4.37 23.71 21.73
CA PHE A 118 -4.19 23.27 23.12
C PHE A 118 -5.50 22.79 23.75
N ASP A 119 -6.63 23.44 23.47
CA ASP A 119 -7.95 23.04 23.98
C ASP A 119 -8.37 21.65 23.46
N SER A 120 -8.17 21.40 22.16
CA SER A 120 -8.42 20.08 21.55
C SER A 120 -7.52 18.99 22.12
N LEU A 121 -6.30 19.35 22.54
CA LEU A 121 -5.35 18.43 23.15
C LEU A 121 -5.82 18.00 24.56
N ILE A 122 -6.42 18.89 25.35
CA ILE A 122 -7.00 18.56 26.66
C ILE A 122 -8.15 17.56 26.50
N ASP A 123 -9.08 17.85 25.59
CA ASP A 123 -10.22 16.96 25.32
C ASP A 123 -9.76 15.57 24.83
N PHE A 124 -8.76 15.55 23.96
CA PHE A 124 -8.17 14.31 23.45
C PHE A 124 -7.49 13.49 24.56
N TRP A 125 -6.76 14.16 25.45
CA TRP A 125 -6.08 13.50 26.58
C TRP A 125 -7.07 12.93 27.59
N GLN A 126 -8.15 13.65 27.91
CA GLN A 126 -9.20 13.16 28.80
C GLN A 126 -9.85 11.88 28.28
N ARG A 127 -10.01 11.75 26.96
CA ARG A 127 -10.59 10.54 26.33
C ARG A 127 -9.61 9.38 26.23
N SER A 128 -8.33 9.66 25.95
CA SER A 128 -7.35 8.60 25.66
C SER A 128 -6.87 7.88 26.92
N VAL A 129 -6.82 8.57 28.07
CA VAL A 129 -6.37 8.05 29.39
C VAL A 129 -4.89 7.68 29.45
N THR A 130 -4.33 7.04 28.43
CA THR A 130 -2.91 6.66 28.33
C THR A 130 -2.30 7.10 27.01
N TRP A 131 -0.97 7.21 27.01
CA TRP A 131 -0.18 7.52 25.82
C TRP A 131 -0.35 6.50 24.70
N VAL A 132 -0.46 5.21 25.07
CA VAL A 132 -0.62 4.10 24.11
C VAL A 132 -1.97 4.20 23.39
N ASN A 133 -3.04 4.48 24.14
CA ASN A 133 -4.37 4.68 23.55
C ASN A 133 -4.41 5.89 22.62
N ALA A 134 -3.74 6.98 23.01
CA ALA A 134 -3.63 8.17 22.17
C ALA A 134 -2.96 7.87 20.82
N LEU A 135 -1.82 7.15 20.84
CA LEU A 135 -1.14 6.74 19.60
C LEU A 135 -2.01 5.78 18.77
N ASN A 136 -2.67 4.82 19.42
CA ASN A 136 -3.54 3.86 18.75
C ASN A 136 -4.72 4.54 18.04
N ALA A 137 -5.31 5.60 18.61
CA ALA A 137 -6.36 6.36 17.94
C ALA A 137 -5.90 6.91 16.58
N TYR A 138 -4.69 7.45 16.50
CA TYR A 138 -4.12 7.90 15.22
C TYR A 138 -3.78 6.75 14.26
N ILE A 139 -3.45 5.56 14.78
CA ILE A 139 -3.21 4.36 13.97
C ILE A 139 -4.52 3.83 13.38
N GLU A 140 -5.60 3.79 14.17
CA GLU A 140 -6.93 3.33 13.74
C GLU A 140 -7.50 4.22 12.62
N GLU A 141 -7.36 5.54 12.77
CA GLU A 141 -7.70 6.53 11.74
C GLU A 141 -6.78 6.44 10.50
N GLY A 142 -5.66 5.72 10.60
CA GLY A 142 -4.66 5.63 9.54
C GLY A 142 -3.85 6.91 9.37
N ILE A 143 -3.84 7.82 10.34
CA ILE A 143 -2.95 8.98 10.33
C ILE A 143 -1.50 8.54 10.57
N VAL A 144 -1.31 7.51 11.39
CA VAL A 144 -0.02 6.86 11.65
C VAL A 144 -0.07 5.40 11.20
N LEU A 145 1.02 4.92 10.61
CA LEU A 145 1.23 3.49 10.39
C LEU A 145 2.48 3.06 11.16
N ASN A 146 2.37 1.96 11.90
CA ASN A 146 3.48 1.32 12.57
C ASN A 146 3.89 0.09 11.77
N THR A 147 5.05 0.16 11.11
CA THR A 147 5.61 -0.95 10.32
C THR A 147 6.85 -1.51 11.00
N SER A 148 7.39 -2.62 10.47
CA SER A 148 8.67 -3.16 10.95
C SER A 148 9.84 -2.21 10.75
N LYS A 149 9.74 -1.24 9.84
CA LYS A 149 10.74 -0.20 9.61
C LYS A 149 10.57 1.02 10.51
N GLY A 150 9.41 1.20 11.13
CA GLY A 150 9.10 2.27 12.07
C GLY A 150 7.78 2.97 11.79
N PHE A 151 7.64 4.20 12.28
CA PHE A 151 6.41 4.95 12.16
C PHE A 151 6.41 5.84 10.91
N TYR A 152 5.33 5.72 10.15
CA TYR A 152 5.02 6.57 9.02
C TYR A 152 3.82 7.44 9.35
N VAL A 153 3.84 8.69 8.92
CA VAL A 153 2.72 9.63 9.14
C VAL A 153 2.15 10.05 7.81
N LEU A 154 0.82 10.06 7.72
CA LEU A 154 0.10 10.57 6.56
C LEU A 154 0.45 12.05 6.37
N LYS A 155 0.98 12.39 5.20
CA LYS A 155 1.25 13.77 4.80
C LYS A 155 -0.08 14.51 4.73
N THR A 156 -0.31 15.37 5.71
CA THR A 156 -1.37 16.37 5.70
C THR A 156 -0.81 17.64 5.06
N GLU A 157 -1.46 18.12 4.00
CA GLU A 157 -1.15 19.41 3.37
C GLU A 157 -1.30 20.56 4.38
#